data_AF-A0A9E5PWE0-F1
#
_entry.id   AF-A0A9E5PWE0-F1
#
_cell.length_a   1.000
_cell.length_b   1.000
_cell.length_c   1.000
_cell.angle_alpha   90.00
_cell.angle_beta   90.00
_cell.angle_gamma   90.00
#
_symmetry.space_group_name_H-M   'P 1'
#
loop_
_entity.id
_entity.type
_entity.pdbx_description
1 polymer ?
#
loop_
_entity_poly.entity_id
_entity_poly.type
_entity_poly.pdbx_seq_one_letter_code
_entity_poly.pdbx_strand_id
1 'polypeptide(L)'
;MSERLVIDAAGVGLTAELVPWDAEVLGFPVASLSRFRVEEQADVRAAFQALDEWLDANAVGLVSCRLPAAGLRESFALEAAGFRFIETVLHPVFRDLQKRPPGAPELTVSGVRPPEVEALAQLAESCFGFERFHADPRLDDRAADRRYGNWVRNAAGSARQELLKMRGRWPGGGVFHRGGARPH
;
A
#
# COMPACT_ATOMS: atom_id res chain seq x y z
N MET A 1 3.98 4.44 19.97
CA MET A 1 2.69 3.73 19.80
C MET A 1 1.96 4.46 18.68
N SER A 2 1.60 3.81 17.58
CA SER A 2 0.91 4.49 16.50
C SER A 2 -0.48 4.91 16.97
N GLU A 3 -0.82 6.17 16.75
CA GLU A 3 -2.13 6.71 17.07
C GLU A 3 -3.20 6.02 16.22
N ARG A 4 -4.29 5.60 16.86
CA ARG A 4 -5.34 4.78 16.26
C ARG A 4 -6.71 5.18 16.80
N LEU A 5 -7.67 5.33 15.90
CA LEU A 5 -9.09 5.47 16.20
C LEU A 5 -9.79 4.11 16.01
N VAL A 6 -10.65 3.72 16.96
CA VAL A 6 -11.49 2.53 16.85
C VAL A 6 -12.93 2.88 17.19
N ILE A 7 -13.84 2.56 16.29
CA ILE A 7 -15.29 2.71 16.46
C ILE A 7 -15.91 1.34 16.22
N ASP A 8 -16.71 0.87 17.17
CA ASP A 8 -17.55 -0.33 17.00
C ASP A 8 -18.88 -0.06 17.69
N ALA A 9 -19.78 0.63 16.99
CA ALA A 9 -21.02 1.14 17.54
C ALA A 9 -22.09 1.32 16.46
N ALA A 10 -23.37 1.15 16.84
CA ALA A 10 -24.53 1.39 15.97
C ALA A 10 -24.46 0.69 14.59
N GLY A 11 -23.88 -0.52 14.53
CA GLY A 11 -23.73 -1.27 13.28
C GLY A 11 -22.61 -0.76 12.37
N VAL A 12 -21.74 0.12 12.87
CA VAL A 12 -20.55 0.62 12.15
C VAL A 12 -19.28 0.15 12.88
N GLY A 13 -18.40 -0.51 12.13
CA GLY A 13 -17.06 -0.87 12.59
C GLY A 13 -16.01 -0.14 11.78
N LEU A 14 -15.21 0.71 12.42
CA LEU A 14 -14.16 1.51 11.79
C LEU A 14 -12.86 1.44 12.60
N THR A 15 -11.74 1.28 11.91
CA THR A 15 -10.41 1.43 12.50
C THR A 15 -9.53 2.25 11.57
N ALA A 16 -9.06 3.40 12.08
CA ALA A 16 -8.14 4.29 11.39
C ALA A 16 -6.79 4.28 12.11
N GLU A 17 -5.68 4.29 11.36
CA GLU A 17 -4.34 4.34 11.92
C GLU A 17 -3.41 5.21 11.08
N LEU A 18 -2.47 5.88 11.74
CA LEU A 18 -1.42 6.62 11.04
C LEU A 18 -0.48 5.67 10.29
N VAL A 19 0.03 6.16 9.17
CA VAL A 19 0.92 5.46 8.24
C VAL A 19 2.25 6.23 8.14
N PRO A 20 3.19 6.04 9.10
CA PRO A 20 4.37 6.90 9.22
C PRO A 20 5.27 6.88 7.98
N TRP A 21 5.39 5.73 7.31
CA TRP A 21 6.26 5.60 6.14
C TRP A 21 5.74 6.35 4.92
N ASP A 22 4.42 6.46 4.74
CA ASP A 22 3.84 7.28 3.67
C ASP A 22 3.97 8.77 4.03
N ALA A 23 3.90 9.12 5.32
CA ALA A 23 4.12 10.50 5.78
C ALA A 23 5.55 10.98 5.52
N GLU A 24 6.57 10.14 5.69
CA GLU A 24 7.97 10.45 5.35
C GLU A 24 8.14 10.79 3.87
N VAL A 25 7.33 10.20 2.99
CA VAL A 25 7.41 10.39 1.54
C VAL A 25 6.63 11.62 1.07
N LEU A 26 5.42 11.79 1.61
CA LEU A 26 4.46 12.81 1.21
C LEU A 26 4.66 14.15 1.95
N GLY A 27 5.37 14.15 3.08
CA GLY A 27 5.68 15.35 3.84
C GLY A 27 4.55 15.85 4.76
N PHE A 28 3.49 15.07 4.91
CA PHE A 28 2.37 15.34 5.83
C PHE A 28 1.84 14.03 6.42
N PRO A 29 1.15 14.05 7.58
CA PRO A 29 0.58 12.85 8.19
C PRO A 29 -0.43 12.15 7.27
N VAL A 30 -0.31 10.83 7.17
CA VAL A 30 -1.15 9.96 6.34
C VAL A 30 -1.85 8.95 7.24
N ALA A 31 -3.10 8.62 6.95
CA ALA A 31 -3.86 7.60 7.64
C ALA A 31 -4.41 6.52 6.68
N SER A 32 -4.75 5.37 7.26
CA SER A 32 -5.43 4.28 6.58
C SER A 32 -6.59 3.77 7.42
N LEU A 33 -7.75 3.58 6.80
CA LEU A 33 -8.86 2.81 7.32
C LEU A 33 -8.60 1.32 7.08
N SER A 34 -8.02 0.64 8.07
CA SER A 34 -7.70 -0.80 8.00
C SER A 34 -8.91 -1.70 8.23
N ARG A 35 -9.98 -1.17 8.83
CA ARG A 35 -11.30 -1.80 8.93
C ARG A 35 -12.37 -0.75 8.66
N PHE A 36 -13.32 -1.06 7.79
CA PHE A 36 -14.57 -0.33 7.63
C PHE A 36 -15.68 -1.32 7.27
N ARG A 37 -16.76 -1.33 8.05
CA ARG A 37 -17.92 -2.20 7.86
C ARG A 37 -19.19 -1.45 8.25
N VAL A 38 -20.23 -1.62 7.44
CA VAL A 38 -21.53 -0.95 7.65
C VAL A 38 -22.66 -1.98 7.59
N GLU A 39 -23.46 -2.06 8.64
CA GLU A 39 -24.69 -2.86 8.66
C GLU A 39 -25.81 -2.16 7.87
N GLU A 40 -26.89 -2.89 7.53
CA GLU A 40 -27.86 -2.45 6.53
C GLU A 40 -28.62 -1.17 6.87
N GLN A 41 -28.87 -0.96 8.16
CA GLN A 41 -29.63 0.18 8.67
C GLN A 41 -28.75 1.09 9.55
N ALA A 42 -27.43 0.95 9.45
CA ALA A 42 -26.49 1.70 10.26
C ALA A 42 -26.41 3.16 9.80
N ASP A 43 -26.39 4.09 10.76
CA ASP A 43 -26.12 5.51 10.50
C ASP A 43 -24.62 5.78 10.67
N VAL A 44 -23.96 6.09 9.55
CA VAL A 44 -22.51 6.34 9.50
C VAL A 44 -22.11 7.75 9.91
N ARG A 45 -23.07 8.69 10.10
CA ARG A 45 -22.76 10.11 10.33
C ARG A 45 -21.89 10.34 11.57
N ALA A 46 -22.25 9.72 12.70
CA ALA A 46 -21.47 9.86 13.93
C ALA A 46 -20.07 9.26 13.80
N ALA A 47 -19.93 8.16 13.05
CA ALA A 47 -18.64 7.53 12.82
C ALA A 47 -17.73 8.37 11.92
N PHE A 48 -18.28 8.99 10.87
CA PHE A 48 -17.52 9.91 10.03
C PHE A 48 -17.19 11.22 10.73
N GLN A 49 -18.08 11.77 11.56
CA GLN A 49 -17.77 12.94 12.38
C GLN A 49 -16.58 12.66 13.32
N ALA A 50 -16.59 11.51 14.01
CA ALA A 50 -15.48 11.11 14.87
C ALA A 50 -14.19 10.84 14.07
N LEU A 51 -14.30 10.34 12.84
CA LEU A 51 -13.15 10.20 11.94
C LEU A 51 -12.59 11.58 11.58
N ASP A 52 -13.41 12.52 11.15
CA ASP A 52 -12.99 13.87 10.76
C ASP A 52 -12.31 14.59 11.93
N GLU A 53 -12.90 14.55 13.13
CA GLU A 53 -12.30 15.11 14.34
C GLU A 53 -10.93 14.50 14.65
N TRP A 54 -10.78 13.18 14.45
CA TRP A 54 -9.50 12.50 14.65
C TRP A 54 -8.46 12.84 13.57
N LEU A 55 -8.89 12.94 12.31
CA LEU A 55 -8.03 13.34 11.20
C LEU A 55 -7.51 14.78 11.39
N ASP A 56 -8.38 15.69 11.80
CA ASP A 56 -8.04 17.09 12.09
C ASP A 56 -7.08 17.19 13.27
N ALA A 57 -7.35 16.48 14.37
CA ALA A 57 -6.47 16.45 15.53
C ALA A 57 -5.06 15.94 15.22
N ASN A 58 -4.94 15.09 14.19
CA ASN A 58 -3.67 14.51 13.72
C ASN A 58 -3.08 15.25 12.51
N ALA A 59 -3.72 16.33 12.03
CA ALA A 59 -3.34 17.05 10.82
C ALA A 59 -3.13 16.13 9.60
N VAL A 60 -3.99 15.12 9.43
CA VAL A 60 -3.88 14.14 8.35
C VAL A 60 -4.24 14.80 7.02
N GLY A 61 -3.29 14.77 6.07
CA GLY A 61 -3.50 15.30 4.71
C GLY A 61 -4.08 14.27 3.72
N LEU A 62 -3.99 12.98 4.04
CA LEU A 62 -4.51 11.89 3.21
C LEU A 62 -4.98 10.72 4.08
N VAL A 63 -6.22 10.29 3.88
CA VAL A 63 -6.75 9.03 4.43
C VAL A 63 -7.12 8.10 3.28
N SER A 64 -6.66 6.84 3.36
CA SER A 64 -6.97 5.82 2.36
C SER A 64 -7.80 4.68 2.96
N CYS A 65 -8.56 3.97 2.14
CA CYS A 65 -9.28 2.77 2.55
C CYS A 65 -9.20 1.72 1.44
N ARG A 66 -9.10 0.45 1.81
CA ARG A 66 -9.22 -0.67 0.88
C ARG A 66 -10.43 -1.51 1.24
N LEU A 67 -11.32 -1.70 0.27
CA LEU A 67 -12.51 -2.52 0.41
C LEU A 67 -12.40 -3.79 -0.44
N PRO A 68 -13.04 -4.90 -0.02
CA PRO A 68 -13.35 -6.00 -0.93
C PRO A 68 -14.22 -5.50 -2.08
N ALA A 69 -14.04 -6.05 -3.29
CA ALA A 69 -14.79 -5.63 -4.48
C ALA A 69 -16.33 -5.75 -4.34
N ALA A 70 -16.82 -6.60 -3.44
CA ALA A 70 -18.24 -6.78 -3.16
C ALA A 70 -18.80 -5.83 -2.09
N GLY A 71 -17.96 -5.01 -1.44
CA GLY A 71 -18.33 -4.09 -0.35
C GLY A 71 -19.02 -2.82 -0.85
N LEU A 72 -20.11 -2.96 -1.60
CA LEU A 72 -20.81 -1.82 -2.23
C LEU A 72 -21.38 -0.85 -1.20
N ARG A 73 -21.88 -1.35 -0.06
CA ARG A 73 -22.45 -0.50 0.98
C ARG A 73 -21.40 0.39 1.61
N GLU A 74 -20.25 -0.19 1.96
CA GLU A 74 -19.08 0.53 2.43
C GLU A 74 -18.59 1.54 1.39
N SER A 75 -18.56 1.15 0.11
CA SER A 75 -18.16 2.05 -0.99
C SER A 75 -19.07 3.29 -1.06
N PHE A 76 -20.39 3.10 -1.03
CA PHE A 76 -21.35 4.21 -1.07
C PHE A 76 -21.23 5.11 0.16
N ALA A 77 -21.01 4.54 1.34
CA ALA A 77 -20.80 5.31 2.56
C ALA A 77 -19.52 6.17 2.49
N LEU A 78 -18.41 5.60 2.00
CA LEU A 78 -17.15 6.33 1.82
C LEU A 78 -17.29 7.43 0.76
N GLU A 79 -17.91 7.15 -0.39
CA GLU A 79 -18.12 8.14 -1.45
C GLU A 79 -18.96 9.32 -0.96
N ALA A 80 -20.03 9.04 -0.20
CA ALA A 80 -20.86 10.07 0.42
C ALA A 80 -20.09 10.92 1.44
N ALA A 81 -19.08 10.34 2.11
CA ALA A 81 -18.17 11.03 3.01
C ALA A 81 -16.99 11.73 2.28
N GLY A 82 -16.96 11.73 0.94
CA GLY A 82 -15.95 12.46 0.17
C GLY A 82 -14.75 11.64 -0.31
N PHE A 83 -14.67 10.34 0.01
CA PHE A 83 -13.66 9.47 -0.59
C PHE A 83 -13.85 9.37 -2.10
N ARG A 84 -12.76 9.02 -2.80
CA ARG A 84 -12.78 8.76 -4.24
C ARG A 84 -12.18 7.40 -4.51
N PHE A 85 -12.75 6.71 -5.49
CA PHE A 85 -12.14 5.52 -6.04
C PHE A 85 -10.83 5.90 -6.75
N ILE A 86 -9.74 5.21 -6.40
CA ILE A 86 -8.42 5.45 -6.98
C ILE A 86 -8.01 4.28 -7.88
N GLU A 87 -8.00 3.05 -7.35
CA GLU A 87 -7.56 1.87 -8.09
C GLU A 87 -8.28 0.60 -7.64
N THR A 88 -8.20 -0.46 -8.46
CA THR A 88 -8.53 -1.83 -8.07
C THR A 88 -7.26 -2.68 -8.04
N VAL A 89 -6.98 -3.28 -6.88
CA VAL A 89 -5.85 -4.20 -6.73
C VAL A 89 -6.33 -5.64 -6.94
N LEU A 90 -5.81 -6.29 -7.98
CA LEU A 90 -6.03 -7.71 -8.21
C LEU A 90 -5.02 -8.54 -7.43
N HIS A 91 -5.50 -9.59 -6.75
CA HIS A 91 -4.68 -10.56 -6.02
C HIS A 91 -4.72 -11.92 -6.74
N PRO A 92 -3.98 -12.10 -7.85
CA PRO A 92 -3.95 -13.38 -8.56
C PRO A 92 -3.32 -14.46 -7.68
N VAL A 93 -3.94 -15.64 -7.68
CA VAL A 93 -3.46 -16.80 -6.92
C VAL A 93 -3.15 -17.95 -7.87
N PHE A 94 -1.91 -18.42 -7.84
CA PHE A 94 -1.54 -19.67 -8.48
C PHE A 94 -1.71 -20.81 -7.49
N ARG A 95 -2.67 -21.69 -7.75
CA ARG A 95 -2.80 -22.95 -7.01
C ARG A 95 -1.75 -23.94 -7.52
N ASP A 96 -1.20 -24.74 -6.62
CA ASP A 96 -0.29 -25.84 -6.95
C ASP A 96 0.96 -25.44 -7.74
N LEU A 97 1.50 -24.23 -7.51
CA LEU A 97 2.74 -23.77 -8.15
C LEU A 97 3.91 -24.73 -7.92
N GLN A 98 3.98 -25.36 -6.75
CA GLN A 98 4.96 -26.37 -6.39
C GLN A 98 4.91 -27.66 -7.24
N LYS A 99 3.78 -27.92 -7.93
CA LYS A 99 3.62 -29.08 -8.82
C LYS A 99 4.04 -28.78 -10.25
N ARG A 100 4.32 -27.52 -10.58
CA ARG A 100 4.79 -27.16 -11.92
C ARG A 100 6.26 -27.54 -12.07
N PRO A 101 6.65 -28.20 -13.17
CA PRO A 101 8.05 -28.48 -13.42
C PRO A 101 8.81 -27.16 -13.57
N PRO A 102 10.02 -27.03 -13.02
CA PRO A 102 10.85 -25.87 -13.29
C PRO A 102 11.12 -25.78 -14.80
N GLY A 103 10.83 -24.63 -15.40
CA GLY A 103 11.29 -24.35 -16.77
C GLY A 103 12.81 -24.27 -16.83
N ALA A 104 13.37 -24.28 -18.04
CA ALA A 104 14.80 -23.99 -18.22
C ALA A 104 15.09 -22.56 -17.70
N PRO A 105 15.95 -22.38 -16.67
CA PRO A 105 16.14 -21.06 -16.08
C PRO A 105 17.03 -20.21 -16.99
N GLU A 106 16.41 -19.30 -17.75
CA GLU A 106 17.11 -18.19 -18.42
C GLU A 106 17.43 -17.03 -17.46
N LEU A 107 17.07 -17.19 -16.18
CA LEU A 107 17.11 -16.19 -15.13
C LEU A 107 17.95 -16.70 -13.95
N THR A 108 18.88 -15.86 -13.48
CA THR A 108 19.70 -16.04 -12.29
C THR A 108 19.17 -15.15 -11.18
N VAL A 109 18.84 -15.73 -10.02
CA VAL A 109 18.40 -15.01 -8.82
C VAL A 109 19.54 -15.01 -7.79
N SER A 110 19.81 -13.87 -7.17
CA SER A 110 20.87 -13.72 -6.16
C SER A 110 20.53 -12.62 -5.16
N GLY A 111 21.18 -12.61 -4.00
CA GLY A 111 21.06 -11.52 -3.03
C GLY A 111 21.61 -10.19 -3.56
N VAL A 112 21.03 -9.10 -3.09
CA VAL A 112 21.54 -7.74 -3.35
C VAL A 112 22.71 -7.45 -2.41
N ARG A 113 23.84 -6.99 -2.95
CA ARG A 113 24.98 -6.55 -2.13
C ARG A 113 24.79 -5.08 -1.73
N PRO A 114 25.35 -4.63 -0.59
CA PRO A 114 25.19 -3.25 -0.13
C PRO A 114 25.51 -2.16 -1.18
N PRO A 115 26.58 -2.29 -2.01
CA PRO A 115 26.87 -1.29 -3.05
C PRO A 115 25.86 -1.22 -4.20
N GLU A 116 24.95 -2.20 -4.32
CA GLU A 116 23.95 -2.28 -5.39
C GLU A 116 22.60 -1.67 -4.98
N VAL A 117 22.40 -1.40 -3.69
CA VAL A 117 21.12 -0.94 -3.14
C VAL A 117 20.67 0.37 -3.77
N GLU A 118 21.55 1.35 -3.87
CA GLU A 118 21.18 2.69 -4.36
C GLU A 118 20.82 2.67 -5.85
N ALA A 119 21.56 1.91 -6.66
CA ALA A 119 21.23 1.73 -8.08
C ALA A 119 19.87 1.04 -8.27
N LEU A 120 19.53 0.08 -7.41
CA LEU A 120 18.22 -0.58 -7.44
C LEU A 120 17.09 0.32 -6.92
N ALA A 121 17.37 1.19 -5.95
CA ALA A 121 16.41 2.18 -5.47
C ALA A 121 16.06 3.17 -6.57
N GLN A 122 17.06 3.73 -7.27
CA GLN A 122 16.87 4.61 -8.42
C GLN A 122 16.11 3.92 -9.57
N LEU A 123 16.40 2.64 -9.82
CA LEU A 123 15.64 1.86 -10.78
C LEU A 123 14.17 1.76 -10.36
N ALA A 124 13.91 1.41 -9.10
CA ALA A 124 12.56 1.28 -8.56
C ALA A 124 11.76 2.59 -8.63
N GLU A 125 12.41 3.75 -8.40
CA GLU A 125 11.82 5.08 -8.57
C GLU A 125 11.33 5.36 -10.00
N SER A 126 11.75 4.58 -11.00
CA SER A 126 11.36 4.75 -12.42
C SER A 126 10.53 3.62 -13.02
N CYS A 127 10.32 2.52 -12.27
CA CYS A 127 9.68 1.32 -12.80
C CYS A 127 8.18 1.24 -12.55
N PHE A 128 7.65 2.07 -11.66
CA PHE A 128 6.25 2.11 -11.28
C PHE A 128 5.67 3.49 -11.63
N GLY A 129 4.38 3.55 -11.94
CA GLY A 129 3.74 4.77 -12.48
C GLY A 129 2.24 4.65 -12.73
N PHE A 130 1.59 3.58 -12.28
CA PHE A 130 0.13 3.36 -12.45
C PHE A 130 -0.58 2.95 -11.14
N GLU A 131 0.12 3.07 -10.02
CA GLU A 131 -0.33 2.77 -8.66
C GLU A 131 -1.09 3.95 -8.03
N ARG A 132 -1.74 3.68 -6.89
CA ARG A 132 -2.58 4.66 -6.17
C ARG A 132 -2.03 6.07 -5.99
N PHE A 133 -0.71 6.25 -5.85
CA PHE A 133 -0.14 7.59 -5.61
C PHE A 133 0.06 8.38 -6.90
N HIS A 134 0.40 7.73 -8.04
CA HIS A 134 0.38 8.37 -9.36
C HIS A 134 -1.05 8.49 -9.92
N ALA A 135 -1.95 7.59 -9.53
CA ALA A 135 -3.34 7.63 -9.97
C ALA A 135 -4.16 8.75 -9.32
N ASP A 136 -3.75 9.26 -8.16
CA ASP A 136 -4.40 10.41 -7.51
C ASP A 136 -3.77 11.73 -7.98
N PRO A 137 -4.47 12.54 -8.80
CA PRO A 137 -3.93 13.79 -9.34
C PRO A 137 -3.67 14.88 -8.28
N ARG A 138 -4.02 14.62 -7.01
CA ARG A 138 -3.74 15.52 -5.88
C ARG A 138 -2.36 15.31 -5.27
N LEU A 139 -1.67 14.24 -5.64
CA LEU A 139 -0.37 13.88 -5.11
C LEU A 139 0.74 14.20 -6.12
N ASP A 140 1.95 14.44 -5.60
CA ASP A 140 3.15 14.66 -6.41
C ASP A 140 3.70 13.33 -6.90
N ASP A 141 3.77 13.14 -8.23
CA ASP A 141 4.35 11.95 -8.86
C ASP A 141 5.76 11.66 -8.34
N ARG A 142 6.57 12.70 -8.07
CA ARG A 142 7.92 12.49 -7.54
C ARG A 142 7.90 11.92 -6.13
N ALA A 143 6.87 12.21 -5.34
CA ALA A 143 6.71 11.57 -4.04
C ALA A 143 6.33 10.09 -4.20
N ALA A 144 5.42 9.80 -5.14
CA ALA A 144 5.07 8.44 -5.48
C ALA A 144 6.28 7.60 -5.94
N ASP A 145 7.16 8.16 -6.78
CA ASP A 145 8.42 7.55 -7.21
C ASP A 145 9.34 7.24 -6.01
N ARG A 146 9.64 8.26 -5.18
CA ARG A 146 10.52 8.14 -4.00
C ARG A 146 10.08 7.04 -3.04
N ARG A 147 8.77 6.78 -2.96
CA ARG A 147 8.22 5.69 -2.14
C ARG A 147 8.84 4.34 -2.48
N TYR A 148 9.04 4.05 -3.76
CA TYR A 148 9.61 2.77 -4.21
C TYR A 148 11.11 2.68 -3.97
N GLY A 149 11.84 3.79 -4.15
CA GLY A 149 13.24 3.86 -3.74
C GLY A 149 13.40 3.61 -2.24
N ASN A 150 12.57 4.24 -1.41
CA ASN A 150 12.57 4.04 0.04
C ASN A 150 12.22 2.60 0.42
N TRP A 151 11.27 1.96 -0.29
CA TRP A 151 10.98 0.55 -0.09
C TRP A 151 12.21 -0.35 -0.33
N VAL A 152 12.96 -0.11 -1.40
CA VAL A 152 14.21 -0.86 -1.69
C VAL A 152 15.25 -0.64 -0.59
N ARG A 153 15.47 0.61 -0.18
CA ARG A 153 16.43 0.97 0.90
C ARG A 153 16.04 0.29 2.22
N ASN A 154 14.77 0.35 2.59
CA ASN A 154 14.22 -0.27 3.80
C ASN A 154 14.27 -1.81 3.74
N ALA A 155 14.04 -2.40 2.56
CA ALA A 155 14.13 -3.84 2.36
C ALA A 155 15.56 -4.35 2.53
N ALA A 156 16.55 -3.63 2.01
CA ALA A 156 17.96 -3.99 2.15
C ALA A 156 18.46 -3.95 3.61
N GLY A 157 17.91 -3.05 4.44
CA GLY A 157 18.29 -2.90 5.85
C GLY A 157 17.50 -3.74 6.85
N SER A 158 16.52 -4.52 6.40
CA SER A 158 15.57 -5.21 7.29
C SER A 158 16.02 -6.63 7.64
N ALA A 159 15.97 -6.99 8.92
CA ALA A 159 16.20 -8.36 9.38
C ALA A 159 15.01 -9.31 9.13
N ARG A 160 13.87 -8.80 8.63
CA ARG A 160 12.61 -9.56 8.46
C ARG A 160 12.32 -9.96 7.02
N GLN A 161 13.12 -9.50 6.06
CA GLN A 161 12.94 -9.78 4.63
C GLN A 161 14.28 -9.84 3.93
N GLU A 162 14.32 -10.51 2.78
CA GLU A 162 15.51 -10.58 1.93
C GLU A 162 15.23 -9.89 0.59
N LEU A 163 16.12 -8.96 0.22
CA LEU A 163 16.09 -8.30 -1.09
C LEU A 163 16.88 -9.13 -2.10
N LEU A 164 16.20 -9.61 -3.14
CA LEU A 164 16.77 -10.41 -4.21
C LEU A 164 16.79 -9.61 -5.52
N LYS A 165 17.78 -9.88 -6.36
CA LYS A 165 17.85 -9.39 -7.74
C LYS A 165 17.82 -10.55 -8.71
N MET A 166 17.23 -10.30 -9.87
CA MET A 166 17.16 -11.25 -10.97
C MET A 166 17.92 -10.70 -12.18
N ARG A 167 18.68 -11.55 -12.86
CA ARG A 167 19.41 -11.25 -14.09
C ARG A 167 19.14 -12.33 -15.11
N GLY A 168 18.92 -11.98 -16.37
CA GLY A 168 18.79 -12.97 -17.44
C GLY A 168 18.63 -12.31 -18.80
N ARG A 169 18.50 -13.13 -19.85
CA ARG A 169 18.15 -12.62 -21.18
C ARG A 169 16.65 -12.38 -21.25
N TRP A 170 16.20 -11.29 -20.64
CA TRP A 170 14.88 -10.73 -20.88
C TRP A 170 15.07 -9.27 -21.33
N PRO A 171 14.34 -8.77 -22.34
CA PRO A 171 14.39 -7.36 -22.75
C PRO A 171 13.95 -6.34 -21.67
N GLY A 172 13.68 -6.77 -20.43
CA GLY A 172 13.22 -5.97 -19.30
C GLY A 172 13.69 -6.54 -17.96
N GLY A 173 14.28 -5.72 -17.09
CA GLY A 173 14.66 -6.16 -15.75
C GLY A 173 13.42 -6.38 -14.86
N GLY A 174 13.55 -7.18 -13.80
CA GLY A 174 12.54 -7.32 -12.75
C GLY A 174 13.19 -7.51 -11.38
N VAL A 175 12.58 -6.92 -10.34
CA VAL A 175 12.99 -7.07 -8.94
C VAL A 175 11.90 -7.85 -8.19
N PHE A 176 12.31 -8.85 -7.41
CA PHE A 176 11.39 -9.65 -6.58
C PHE A 176 11.91 -9.69 -5.13
N HIS A 177 11.00 -9.79 -4.16
CA HIS A 177 11.35 -9.98 -2.76
C HIS A 177 10.75 -11.30 -2.24
N ARG A 178 11.40 -11.92 -1.25
CA ARG A 178 10.88 -13.09 -0.53
C ARG A 178 10.72 -12.72 0.94
N GLY A 179 9.49 -12.46 1.38
CA GLY A 179 9.15 -12.05 2.74
C GLY A 179 7.71 -11.55 2.85
N GLY A 180 7.17 -11.39 4.05
CA GLY A 180 5.77 -10.98 4.28
C GLY A 180 5.49 -9.48 4.11
N ALA A 181 6.38 -8.71 3.48
CA ALA A 181 6.21 -7.28 3.31
C ALA A 181 5.44 -7.03 2.01
N ARG A 182 4.12 -6.87 2.11
CA ARG A 182 3.40 -6.23 1.02
C ARG A 182 4.00 -4.81 0.87
N PRO A 183 4.15 -4.28 -0.35
CA PRO A 183 4.14 -2.84 -0.49
C PRO A 183 2.77 -2.38 0.06
N HIS A 184 2.78 -1.84 1.28
CA HIS A 184 1.58 -1.38 1.98
C HIS A 184 1.38 0.10 1.73
#